data_AF-A0A934DW85-F1
#
_entry.id   AF-A0A934DW85-F1
#
_cell.length_a   1.000
_cell.length_b   1.000
_cell.length_c   1.000
_cell.angle_alpha   90.00
_cell.angle_beta   90.00
_cell.angle_gamma   90.00
#
_symmetry.space_group_name_H-M   'P 1'
#
loop_
_entity.id
_entity.type
_entity.pdbx_description
1 polymer ?
#
loop_
_entity_poly.entity_id
_entity_poly.type
_entity_poly.pdbx_seq_one_letter_code
_entity_poly.pdbx_strand_id
1 'polypeptide(L)'
;MASTDAAEPNRRALVGSIRFVATLGLGLLSCALAFFITYEAAKAGLNLMGWYVNWVMPVGPLLVGLAASSGIALGAWLFGVRMSGISLAATLLLLGGAFFGAEYVAFRVLYPGGVADDQGNVLGFWGYFDAATRMIHFENRRALGLFGYLMRVLDFLAFSAGGVLGPLLLLVGRPYCRACYRYHRNSVLAHVPAGNEEGIAELRDTRSNAAQFTSNLIKIAPKETWEETARSGERILFRLSWCPSCRDGQLILEKLAGLPDQKSGRVLEQLPVPSRVVGDLLASQRAA
;
A
#
# COMPACT_ATOMS: atom_id res chain seq x y z
N MET A 1 14.50 37.08 19.27
CA MET A 1 13.99 35.69 19.24
C MET A 1 14.80 34.94 18.20
N ALA A 2 15.87 34.27 18.62
CA ALA A 2 16.72 33.48 17.73
C ALA A 2 16.00 32.16 17.39
N SER A 3 15.88 31.87 16.09
CA SER A 3 15.15 30.71 15.59
C SER A 3 15.82 29.40 16.02
N THR A 4 15.10 28.58 16.76
CA THR A 4 15.44 27.20 17.10
C THR A 4 15.37 26.23 15.90
N ASP A 5 15.36 26.74 14.66
CA ASP A 5 15.03 25.98 13.45
C ASP A 5 16.17 25.07 12.97
N ALA A 6 17.41 25.26 13.43
CA ALA A 6 18.56 24.49 12.94
C ALA A 6 18.60 23.03 13.43
N ALA A 7 17.95 22.69 14.55
CA ALA A 7 17.96 21.34 15.13
C ALA A 7 16.84 20.42 14.61
N GLU A 8 15.84 20.97 13.92
CA GLU A 8 14.66 20.23 13.49
C GLU A 8 14.82 19.25 12.29
N PRO A 9 15.74 19.45 11.31
CA PRO A 9 15.79 18.56 10.14
C PRO A 9 16.25 17.14 10.48
N ASN A 10 17.21 16.98 11.40
CA ASN A 10 17.74 15.67 11.79
C ASN A 10 16.68 14.77 12.45
N ARG A 11 15.80 15.34 13.27
CA ARG A 11 14.74 14.59 13.94
C ARG A 11 13.71 14.06 12.94
N ARG A 12 13.37 14.84 11.91
CA ARG A 12 12.41 14.43 10.87
C ARG A 12 12.96 13.27 10.03
N ALA A 13 14.23 13.34 9.65
CA ALA A 13 14.92 12.27 8.94
C ALA A 13 14.94 10.96 9.77
N LEU A 14 15.32 11.05 11.05
CA LEU A 14 15.36 9.89 11.95
C LEU A 14 13.99 9.20 12.10
N VAL A 15 12.92 9.98 12.33
CA VAL A 15 11.55 9.43 12.43
C VAL A 15 11.10 8.81 11.12
N GLY A 16 11.51 9.37 9.98
CA GLY A 16 11.29 8.76 8.65
C GLY A 16 11.95 7.38 8.55
N SER A 17 13.23 7.29 8.92
CA SER A 17 14.00 6.04 8.88
C SER A 17 13.41 4.97 9.80
N ILE A 18 13.03 5.32 11.04
CA ILE A 18 12.43 4.36 11.99
C ILE A 18 11.15 3.73 11.40
N ARG A 19 10.28 4.55 10.81
CA ARG A 19 9.02 4.06 10.21
C ARG A 19 9.26 3.21 8.99
N PHE A 20 10.25 3.58 8.18
CA PHE A 20 10.64 2.78 7.03
C PHE A 20 11.18 1.41 7.47
N VAL A 21 12.06 1.37 8.47
CA VAL A 21 12.54 0.11 9.06
C VAL A 21 11.40 -0.71 9.65
N ALA A 22 10.46 -0.09 10.36
CA ALA A 22 9.27 -0.78 10.86
C ALA A 22 8.40 -1.36 9.72
N THR A 23 8.29 -0.65 8.60
CA THR A 23 7.59 -1.13 7.39
C THR A 23 8.29 -2.35 6.80
N LEU A 24 9.62 -2.32 6.70
CA LEU A 24 10.40 -3.47 6.24
C LEU A 24 10.30 -4.66 7.22
N GLY A 25 10.27 -4.38 8.53
CA GLY A 25 10.06 -5.40 9.56
C GLY A 25 8.72 -6.13 9.41
N LEU A 26 7.63 -5.41 9.13
CA LEU A 26 6.34 -6.02 8.81
C LEU A 26 6.40 -6.82 7.50
N GLY A 27 7.16 -6.35 6.51
CA GLY A 27 7.40 -7.08 5.26
C GLY A 27 8.14 -8.41 5.47
N LEU A 28 9.17 -8.42 6.32
CA LEU A 28 9.89 -9.63 6.71
C LEU A 28 8.97 -10.63 7.41
N LEU A 29 8.11 -10.13 8.31
CA LEU A 29 7.12 -10.97 9.00
C LEU A 29 6.14 -11.62 8.02
N SER A 30 5.60 -10.85 7.06
CA SER A 30 4.71 -11.43 6.04
C SER A 30 5.42 -12.39 5.09
N CYS A 31 6.69 -12.15 4.76
CA CYS A 31 7.51 -13.12 4.01
C CYS A 31 7.69 -14.43 4.79
N ALA A 32 8.03 -14.36 6.08
CA ALA A 32 8.18 -15.55 6.92
C ALA A 32 6.86 -16.35 7.03
N LEU A 33 5.72 -15.65 7.16
CA LEU A 33 4.41 -16.29 7.17
C LEU A 33 4.07 -16.93 5.82
N ALA A 34 4.37 -16.26 4.70
CA ALA A 34 4.19 -16.83 3.37
C ALA A 34 5.04 -18.09 3.18
N PHE A 35 6.29 -18.09 3.65
CA PHE A 35 7.15 -19.27 3.64
C PHE A 35 6.57 -20.42 4.43
N PHE A 36 6.10 -20.14 5.65
CA PHE A 36 5.47 -21.17 6.48
C PHE A 36 4.27 -21.80 5.77
N ILE A 37 3.42 -21.00 5.12
CA ILE A 37 2.28 -21.49 4.34
C ILE A 37 2.76 -22.34 3.15
N THR A 38 3.74 -21.87 2.39
CA THR A 38 4.27 -22.65 1.24
C THR A 38 4.93 -23.95 1.68
N TYR A 39 5.57 -23.96 2.85
CA TYR A 39 6.23 -25.12 3.43
C TYR A 39 5.21 -26.17 3.86
N GLU A 40 4.15 -25.78 4.56
CA GLU A 40 3.07 -26.70 4.95
C GLU A 40 2.27 -27.19 3.73
N ALA A 41 2.03 -26.33 2.74
CA ALA A 41 1.43 -26.75 1.47
C ALA A 41 2.29 -27.78 0.74
N ALA A 42 3.61 -27.58 0.69
CA ALA A 42 4.53 -28.51 0.05
C ALA A 42 4.55 -29.88 0.73
N LYS A 43 4.48 -29.93 2.07
CA LYS A 43 4.31 -31.20 2.81
C LYS A 43 3.03 -31.93 2.44
N ALA A 44 1.95 -31.20 2.17
CA ALA A 44 0.68 -31.76 1.70
C ALA A 44 0.69 -32.15 0.21
N GLY A 45 1.83 -32.06 -0.48
CA GLY A 45 1.96 -32.34 -1.91
C GLY A 45 1.46 -31.22 -2.82
N LEU A 46 1.14 -30.05 -2.28
CA LEU A 46 0.70 -28.88 -3.04
C LEU A 46 1.88 -27.93 -3.29
N ASN A 47 2.37 -27.90 -4.52
CA ASN A 47 3.39 -26.93 -4.93
C ASN A 47 2.75 -25.61 -5.39
N LEU A 48 2.53 -24.69 -4.46
CA LEU A 48 1.94 -23.37 -4.75
C LEU A 48 2.74 -22.57 -5.79
N MET A 49 4.08 -22.63 -5.75
CA MET A 49 4.93 -21.92 -6.71
C MET A 49 4.87 -22.53 -8.13
N GLY A 50 4.41 -23.78 -8.25
CA GLY A 50 4.25 -24.46 -9.54
C GLY A 50 2.90 -24.24 -10.23
N TRP A 51 2.01 -23.41 -9.67
CA TRP A 51 0.69 -23.18 -10.27
C TRP A 51 0.75 -22.24 -11.47
N TYR A 52 0.40 -22.77 -12.64
CA TYR A 52 0.26 -22.03 -13.90
C TYR A 52 -1.17 -22.10 -14.43
N VAL A 53 -1.68 -20.96 -14.90
CA VAL A 53 -2.90 -20.91 -15.70
C VAL A 53 -2.52 -20.86 -17.17
N ASN A 54 -3.10 -21.77 -17.97
CA ASN A 54 -2.85 -21.90 -19.40
C ASN A 54 -1.37 -22.01 -19.78
N TRP A 55 -0.53 -22.60 -18.92
CA TRP A 55 0.91 -22.80 -19.14
C TRP A 55 1.75 -21.53 -19.30
N VAL A 56 1.14 -20.35 -19.19
CA VAL A 56 1.80 -19.06 -19.47
C VAL A 56 1.79 -18.16 -18.24
N MET A 57 0.72 -18.17 -17.43
CA MET A 57 0.59 -17.25 -16.32
C MET A 57 0.98 -17.92 -14.99
N PRO A 58 2.11 -17.57 -14.37
CA PRO A 58 2.53 -18.09 -13.05
C PRO A 58 1.69 -17.48 -11.93
N VAL A 59 0.44 -17.93 -11.81
CA VAL A 59 -0.51 -17.44 -10.80
C VAL A 59 -0.04 -17.79 -9.40
N GLY A 60 0.60 -18.95 -9.22
CA GLY A 60 1.19 -19.37 -7.95
C GLY A 60 2.18 -18.35 -7.39
N PRO A 61 3.32 -18.11 -8.08
CA PRO A 61 4.29 -17.11 -7.68
C PRO A 61 3.69 -15.72 -7.46
N LEU A 62 2.74 -15.29 -8.32
CA LEU A 62 2.03 -14.02 -8.17
C LEU A 62 1.28 -13.92 -6.82
N LEU A 63 0.52 -14.96 -6.46
CA LEU A 63 -0.26 -15.00 -5.21
C LEU A 63 0.66 -15.08 -3.98
N VAL A 64 1.71 -15.90 -4.03
CA VAL A 64 2.69 -15.99 -2.93
C VAL A 64 3.41 -14.67 -2.76
N GLY A 65 3.80 -14.01 -3.86
CA GLY A 65 4.43 -12.68 -3.82
C GLY A 65 3.53 -11.62 -3.20
N LEU A 66 2.24 -11.62 -3.55
CA LEU A 66 1.24 -10.72 -2.94
C LEU A 66 1.06 -10.98 -1.45
N ALA A 67 1.02 -12.25 -1.03
CA ALA A 67 0.96 -12.61 0.38
C ALA A 67 2.24 -12.16 1.12
N ALA A 68 3.42 -12.42 0.53
CA ALA A 68 4.72 -12.09 1.10
C ALA A 68 4.93 -10.58 1.29
N SER A 69 4.38 -9.74 0.41
CA SER A 69 4.49 -8.27 0.51
C SER A 69 3.39 -7.58 1.30
N SER A 70 2.34 -8.31 1.71
CA SER A 70 1.17 -7.74 2.39
C SER A 70 1.55 -6.91 3.63
N GLY A 71 2.60 -7.32 4.36
CA GLY A 71 3.14 -6.58 5.50
C GLY A 71 3.79 -5.25 5.13
N ILE A 72 4.44 -5.15 3.97
CA ILE A 72 4.99 -3.89 3.44
C ILE A 72 3.84 -2.94 3.10
N ALA A 73 2.80 -3.45 2.45
CA ALA A 73 1.63 -2.66 2.08
C ALA A 73 0.91 -2.13 3.33
N LEU A 74 0.70 -3.01 4.32
CA LEU A 74 0.11 -2.66 5.61
C LEU A 74 0.97 -1.66 6.38
N GLY A 75 2.29 -1.87 6.44
CA GLY A 75 3.22 -0.95 7.10
C GLY A 75 3.25 0.43 6.44
N ALA A 76 3.31 0.48 5.11
CA ALA A 76 3.26 1.73 4.37
C ALA A 76 1.95 2.50 4.63
N TRP A 77 0.82 1.78 4.70
CA TRP A 77 -0.48 2.34 5.03
C TRP A 77 -0.54 2.83 6.49
N LEU A 78 -0.14 2.00 7.45
CA LEU A 78 -0.22 2.29 8.88
C LEU A 78 0.70 3.45 9.29
N PHE A 79 1.95 3.44 8.81
CA PHE A 79 2.95 4.45 9.13
C PHE A 79 2.91 5.67 8.20
N GLY A 80 2.12 5.60 7.12
CA GLY A 80 1.97 6.65 6.11
C GLY A 80 3.26 6.91 5.34
N VAL A 81 4.09 5.89 5.13
CA VAL A 81 5.38 6.00 4.42
C VAL A 81 5.12 5.99 2.92
N ARG A 82 5.57 7.03 2.22
CA ARG A 82 5.51 7.06 0.76
C ARG A 82 6.48 6.05 0.15
N MET A 83 6.02 5.35 -0.87
CA MET A 83 6.89 4.51 -1.69
C MET A 83 7.74 5.40 -2.60
N SER A 84 8.96 5.69 -2.17
CA SER A 84 10.02 6.30 -2.98
C SER A 84 10.70 5.27 -3.87
N GLY A 85 11.53 5.69 -4.82
CA GLY A 85 12.34 4.77 -5.61
C GLY A 85 13.28 3.89 -4.75
N ILE A 86 13.85 4.46 -3.69
CA ILE A 86 14.73 3.73 -2.75
C ILE A 86 13.94 2.68 -1.98
N SER A 87 12.76 3.02 -1.45
CA SER A 87 11.93 2.05 -0.74
C SER A 87 11.42 0.96 -1.66
N LEU A 88 11.07 1.29 -2.91
CA LEU A 88 10.69 0.30 -3.93
C LEU A 88 11.86 -0.65 -4.23
N ALA A 89 13.08 -0.13 -4.39
CA ALA A 89 14.27 -0.93 -4.61
C ALA A 89 14.56 -1.86 -3.40
N ALA A 90 14.42 -1.35 -2.17
CA ALA A 90 14.56 -2.15 -0.95
C ALA A 90 13.49 -3.25 -0.86
N THR A 91 12.25 -2.95 -1.22
CA THR A 91 11.16 -3.92 -1.31
C THR A 91 11.45 -4.99 -2.37
N LEU A 92 11.91 -4.62 -3.56
CA LEU A 92 12.27 -5.57 -4.62
C LEU A 92 13.46 -6.45 -4.21
N LEU A 93 14.47 -5.90 -3.54
CA LEU A 93 15.59 -6.68 -3.01
C LEU A 93 15.13 -7.67 -1.94
N LEU A 94 14.24 -7.23 -1.05
CA LEU A 94 13.62 -8.11 -0.05
C LEU A 94 12.80 -9.22 -0.70
N LEU A 95 11.97 -8.90 -1.71
CA LEU A 95 11.18 -9.89 -2.44
C LEU A 95 12.05 -10.86 -3.23
N GLY A 96 13.15 -10.38 -3.83
CA GLY A 96 14.07 -11.26 -4.53
C GLY A 96 14.79 -12.22 -3.59
N GLY A 97 15.26 -11.72 -2.44
CA GLY A 97 15.76 -12.58 -1.37
C GLY A 97 14.70 -13.57 -0.88
N ALA A 98 13.44 -13.13 -0.80
CA ALA A 98 12.34 -13.99 -0.39
C ALA A 98 12.04 -15.11 -1.42
N PHE A 99 12.04 -14.77 -2.71
CA PHE A 99 11.84 -15.74 -3.79
C PHE A 99 12.90 -16.87 -3.72
N PHE A 100 14.18 -16.52 -3.66
CA PHE A 100 15.24 -17.52 -3.53
C PHE A 100 15.20 -18.26 -2.18
N GLY A 101 14.78 -17.58 -1.11
CA GLY A 101 14.56 -18.20 0.19
C GLY A 101 13.49 -19.30 0.16
N ALA A 102 12.37 -19.07 -0.53
CA ALA A 102 11.32 -20.08 -0.71
C ALA A 102 11.82 -21.30 -1.49
N GLU A 103 12.53 -21.09 -2.59
CA GLU A 103 13.15 -22.16 -3.39
C GLU A 103 14.19 -22.96 -2.57
N TYR A 104 14.96 -22.27 -1.73
CA TYR A 104 15.92 -22.91 -0.84
C TYR A 104 15.23 -23.76 0.25
N VAL A 105 14.14 -23.27 0.84
CA VAL A 105 13.34 -24.05 1.79
C VAL A 105 12.77 -25.30 1.11
N ALA A 106 12.20 -25.17 -0.09
CA ALA A 106 11.70 -26.32 -0.84
C ALA A 106 12.80 -27.36 -1.11
N PHE A 107 13.99 -26.91 -1.52
CA PHE A 107 15.17 -27.78 -1.66
C PHE A 107 15.51 -28.53 -0.37
N ARG A 108 15.57 -27.84 0.77
CA ARG A 108 15.92 -28.45 2.07
C ARG A 108 14.85 -29.41 2.59
N VAL A 109 13.59 -29.20 2.22
CA VAL A 109 12.47 -30.09 2.58
C VAL A 109 12.47 -31.36 1.75
N LEU A 110 12.58 -31.22 0.44
CA LEU A 110 12.54 -32.36 -0.48
C LEU A 110 13.82 -33.19 -0.41
N TYR A 111 14.96 -32.54 -0.14
CA TYR A 111 16.28 -33.16 -0.19
C TYR A 111 17.11 -32.78 1.05
N PRO A 112 16.74 -33.27 2.24
CA PRO A 112 17.44 -32.93 3.48
C PRO A 112 18.92 -33.33 3.49
N GLY A 113 19.27 -34.41 2.77
CA GLY A 113 20.66 -34.87 2.55
C GLY A 113 21.36 -34.29 1.32
N GLY A 114 20.70 -33.37 0.59
CA GLY A 114 21.14 -32.93 -0.73
C GLY A 114 20.65 -33.85 -1.86
N VAL A 115 20.84 -33.41 -3.10
CA VAL A 115 20.45 -34.15 -4.32
C VAL A 115 21.70 -34.75 -4.91
N ALA A 116 21.75 -36.06 -5.15
CA ALA A 116 22.84 -36.66 -5.90
C ALA A 116 22.62 -36.45 -7.41
N ASP A 117 23.66 -36.06 -8.14
CA ASP A 117 23.65 -36.09 -9.61
C ASP A 117 23.82 -37.53 -10.15
N ASP A 118 23.79 -37.70 -11.47
CA ASP A 118 23.96 -38.99 -12.13
C ASP A 118 25.33 -39.66 -11.86
N GLN A 119 26.30 -38.89 -11.36
CA GLN A 119 27.63 -39.34 -10.99
C GLN A 119 27.77 -39.62 -9.48
N GLY A 120 26.69 -39.42 -8.71
CA GLY A 120 26.67 -39.60 -7.26
C GLY A 120 27.20 -38.41 -6.46
N ASN A 121 27.52 -37.27 -7.08
CA ASN A 121 27.96 -36.07 -6.37
C ASN A 121 26.76 -35.35 -5.74
N VAL A 122 26.91 -34.91 -4.49
CA VAL A 122 25.87 -34.14 -3.80
C VAL A 122 25.84 -32.70 -4.33
N LEU A 123 24.78 -32.36 -5.05
CA LEU A 123 24.49 -31.02 -5.52
C LEU A 123 24.08 -30.10 -4.37
N GLY A 124 24.73 -28.94 -4.31
CA GLY A 124 24.27 -27.82 -3.49
C GLY A 124 23.01 -27.15 -4.06
N PHE A 125 22.48 -26.16 -3.35
CA PHE A 125 21.26 -25.44 -3.74
C PHE A 125 21.31 -24.92 -5.19
N TRP A 126 22.42 -24.30 -5.61
CA TRP A 126 22.53 -23.76 -6.97
C TRP A 126 22.57 -24.84 -8.06
N GLY A 127 23.21 -25.99 -7.77
CA GLY A 127 23.21 -27.13 -8.68
C GLY A 127 21.81 -27.74 -8.81
N TYR A 128 21.10 -27.88 -7.69
CA TYR A 128 19.70 -28.26 -7.68
C TYR A 128 18.83 -27.24 -8.42
N PHE A 129 19.01 -25.94 -8.18
CA PHE A 129 18.21 -24.89 -8.79
C PHE A 129 18.40 -24.85 -10.32
N ASP A 130 19.63 -25.01 -10.82
CA ASP A 130 19.92 -25.17 -12.24
C ASP A 130 19.23 -26.42 -12.80
N ALA A 131 19.45 -27.59 -12.19
CA ALA A 131 18.86 -28.85 -12.63
C ALA A 131 17.33 -28.79 -12.64
N ALA A 132 16.71 -28.37 -11.54
CA ALA A 132 15.26 -28.21 -11.41
C ALA A 132 14.70 -27.24 -12.46
N THR A 133 15.41 -26.14 -12.74
CA THR A 133 15.02 -25.17 -13.76
C THR A 133 15.09 -25.77 -15.16
N ARG A 134 16.13 -26.52 -15.49
CA ARG A 134 16.25 -27.21 -16.80
C ARG A 134 15.23 -28.33 -16.98
N MET A 135 14.79 -28.93 -15.88
CA MET A 135 13.84 -30.04 -15.85
C MET A 135 12.37 -29.61 -15.82
N ILE A 136 12.07 -28.29 -15.84
CA ILE A 136 10.70 -27.80 -16.01
C ILE A 136 10.13 -28.38 -17.30
N HIS A 137 8.96 -28.99 -17.21
CA HIS A 137 8.21 -29.54 -18.33
C HIS A 137 6.71 -29.34 -18.09
N PHE A 138 5.95 -29.28 -19.18
CA PHE A 138 4.50 -29.17 -19.16
C PHE A 138 3.89 -30.44 -19.78
N GLU A 139 2.88 -31.04 -19.12
CA GLU A 139 2.05 -32.15 -19.63
C GLU A 139 2.77 -33.15 -20.56
N ASN A 140 3.55 -34.08 -19.99
CA ASN A 140 4.24 -35.16 -20.72
C ASN A 140 5.19 -34.72 -21.86
N ARG A 141 5.51 -33.42 -21.97
CA ARG A 141 6.50 -32.93 -22.93
C ARG A 141 7.91 -33.12 -22.39
N ARG A 142 8.88 -33.09 -23.30
CA ARG A 142 10.31 -33.09 -22.96
C ARG A 142 10.64 -31.89 -22.07
N ALA A 143 11.66 -32.06 -21.21
CA ALA A 143 12.23 -30.99 -20.42
C ALA A 143 12.59 -29.78 -21.30
N LEU A 144 12.31 -28.58 -20.80
CA LEU A 144 12.53 -27.33 -21.54
C LEU A 144 14.02 -26.98 -21.69
N GLY A 145 14.90 -27.59 -20.88
CA GLY A 145 16.33 -27.32 -20.91
C GLY A 145 16.61 -25.85 -20.63
N LEU A 146 17.31 -25.17 -21.54
CA LEU A 146 17.63 -23.75 -21.40
C LEU A 146 16.39 -22.84 -21.34
N PHE A 147 15.27 -23.24 -21.96
CA PHE A 147 14.04 -22.44 -21.93
C PHE A 147 13.39 -22.42 -20.55
N GLY A 148 13.71 -23.38 -19.67
CA GLY A 148 13.26 -23.37 -18.27
C GLY A 148 13.74 -22.12 -17.51
N TYR A 149 14.87 -21.53 -17.89
CA TYR A 149 15.33 -20.27 -17.30
C TYR A 149 14.41 -19.09 -17.61
N LEU A 150 13.81 -19.07 -18.81
CA LEU A 150 12.83 -18.04 -19.14
C LEU A 150 11.60 -18.17 -18.25
N MET A 151 11.14 -19.40 -18.00
CA MET A 151 10.03 -19.65 -17.06
C MET A 151 10.40 -19.21 -15.65
N ARG A 152 11.62 -19.48 -15.20
CA ARG A 152 12.07 -19.05 -13.87
C ARG A 152 12.15 -17.53 -13.72
N VAL A 153 12.60 -16.83 -14.77
CA VAL A 153 12.56 -15.36 -14.81
C VAL A 153 11.11 -14.88 -14.75
N LEU A 154 10.20 -15.53 -15.46
CA LEU A 154 8.77 -15.20 -15.42
C LEU A 154 8.18 -15.40 -14.01
N ASP A 155 8.54 -16.47 -13.31
CA ASP A 155 8.12 -16.72 -11.93
C ASP A 155 8.62 -15.64 -10.98
N PHE A 156 9.90 -15.28 -11.10
CA PHE A 156 10.51 -14.21 -10.32
C PHE A 156 9.82 -12.86 -10.58
N LEU A 157 9.55 -12.54 -11.84
CA LEU A 157 8.85 -11.32 -12.23
C LEU A 157 7.43 -11.31 -11.72
N ALA A 158 6.71 -12.43 -11.80
CA ALA A 158 5.34 -12.55 -11.31
C ALA A 158 5.28 -12.46 -9.79
N PHE A 159 6.19 -13.12 -9.07
CA PHE A 159 6.33 -12.99 -7.62
C PHE A 159 6.61 -11.55 -7.22
N SER A 160 7.57 -10.91 -7.87
CA SER A 160 7.92 -9.51 -7.61
C SER A 160 6.76 -8.56 -7.96
N ALA A 161 6.07 -8.80 -9.08
CA ALA A 161 4.92 -8.03 -9.51
C ALA A 161 3.78 -8.15 -8.51
N GLY A 162 3.44 -9.36 -8.05
CA GLY A 162 2.44 -9.60 -7.01
C GLY A 162 2.81 -8.88 -5.72
N GLY A 163 4.10 -8.91 -5.38
CA GLY A 163 4.65 -8.21 -4.23
C GLY A 163 4.50 -6.68 -4.31
N VAL A 164 4.75 -6.08 -5.47
CA VAL A 164 4.62 -4.63 -5.68
C VAL A 164 3.16 -4.20 -5.88
N LEU A 165 2.30 -5.11 -6.39
CA LEU A 165 0.91 -4.83 -6.71
C LEU A 165 0.10 -4.45 -5.48
N GLY A 166 0.30 -5.11 -4.33
CA GLY A 166 -0.42 -4.79 -3.09
C GLY A 166 -0.25 -3.33 -2.65
N PRO A 167 0.99 -2.84 -2.44
CA PRO A 167 1.25 -1.44 -2.15
C PRO A 167 0.76 -0.49 -3.25
N LEU A 168 0.92 -0.84 -4.54
CA LEU A 168 0.42 0.00 -5.63
C LEU A 168 -1.09 0.14 -5.57
N LEU A 169 -1.86 -0.96 -5.50
CA LEU A 169 -3.32 -0.91 -5.48
C LEU A 169 -3.87 -0.11 -4.29
N LEU A 170 -3.22 -0.19 -3.12
CA LEU A 170 -3.67 0.55 -1.94
C LEU A 170 -3.31 2.04 -1.95
N LEU A 171 -2.24 2.41 -2.67
CA LEU A 171 -1.62 3.73 -2.58
C LEU A 171 -1.73 4.55 -3.87
N VAL A 172 -2.05 3.92 -5.01
CA VAL A 172 -2.30 4.60 -6.29
C VAL A 172 -3.45 5.59 -6.09
N GLY A 173 -3.21 6.83 -6.51
CA GLY A 173 -4.18 7.93 -6.40
C GLY A 173 -4.25 8.62 -5.04
N ARG A 174 -3.52 8.16 -4.01
CA ARG A 174 -3.51 8.86 -2.72
C ARG A 174 -2.59 10.08 -2.76
N PRO A 175 -3.09 11.30 -2.48
CA PRO A 175 -2.24 12.48 -2.42
C PRO A 175 -1.20 12.33 -1.29
N TYR A 176 0.00 12.83 -1.54
CA TYR A 176 1.08 12.82 -0.58
C TYR A 176 1.67 14.23 -0.41
N CYS A 177 2.18 14.49 0.78
CA CYS A 177 2.89 15.71 1.08
C CYS A 177 4.30 15.65 0.49
N ARG A 178 4.64 16.60 -0.38
CA ARG A 178 5.96 16.67 -1.02
C ARG A 178 7.09 16.94 -0.03
N ALA A 179 6.84 17.77 1.00
CA ALA A 179 7.83 18.10 2.01
C ALA A 179 8.11 16.92 2.97
N CYS A 180 7.07 16.19 3.37
CA CYS A 180 7.19 15.14 4.38
C CYS A 180 7.27 13.72 3.80
N TYR A 181 7.03 13.53 2.51
CA TYR A 181 6.93 12.20 1.86
C TYR A 181 5.96 11.26 2.59
N ARG A 182 4.80 11.80 3.00
CA ARG A 182 3.75 11.03 3.68
C ARG A 182 2.42 11.17 2.96
N TYR A 183 1.66 10.09 2.93
CA TYR A 183 0.28 10.12 2.43
C TYR A 183 -0.57 11.05 3.30
N HIS A 184 -1.46 11.80 2.65
CA HIS A 184 -2.44 12.60 3.35
C HIS A 184 -3.46 11.69 4.03
N ARG A 185 -3.93 12.12 5.20
CA ARG A 185 -5.11 11.59 5.85
C ARG A 185 -6.31 12.42 5.42
N ASN A 186 -7.45 11.77 5.28
CA ASN A 186 -8.70 12.43 4.94
C ASN A 186 -9.62 12.40 6.15
N SER A 187 -10.24 13.54 6.47
CA SER A 187 -11.33 13.64 7.43
C SER A 187 -12.54 14.22 6.72
N VAL A 188 -13.72 13.65 6.95
CA VAL A 188 -14.97 14.24 6.47
C VAL A 188 -15.38 15.33 7.46
N LEU A 189 -15.46 16.57 6.98
CA LEU A 189 -15.84 17.72 7.82
C LEU A 189 -17.34 17.89 7.91
N ALA A 190 -18.06 17.82 6.78
CA ALA A 190 -19.51 17.89 6.75
C ALA A 190 -20.10 17.39 5.42
N HIS A 191 -21.40 17.08 5.45
CA HIS A 191 -22.25 16.91 4.28
C HIS A 191 -23.19 18.10 4.18
N VAL A 192 -23.18 18.80 3.05
CA VAL A 192 -24.04 19.96 2.79
C VAL A 192 -25.04 19.57 1.69
N PRO A 193 -26.35 19.83 1.85
CA PRO A 193 -27.32 19.54 0.79
C PRO A 193 -27.01 20.36 -0.47
N ALA A 194 -27.23 19.75 -1.64
CA ALA A 194 -27.12 20.49 -2.90
C ALA A 194 -28.18 21.61 -2.93
N GLY A 195 -27.78 22.82 -3.33
CA GLY A 195 -28.66 24.00 -3.36
C GLY A 195 -28.31 25.10 -2.35
N ASN A 196 -27.44 24.83 -1.36
CA ASN A 196 -26.95 25.86 -0.43
C ASN A 196 -25.66 26.54 -0.95
N GLU A 197 -25.72 27.13 -2.14
CA GLU A 197 -24.55 27.76 -2.78
C GLU A 197 -24.02 28.96 -1.98
N GLU A 198 -24.91 29.73 -1.37
CA GLU A 198 -24.57 30.90 -0.55
C GLU A 198 -23.78 30.49 0.71
N GLY A 199 -24.23 29.45 1.43
CA GLY A 199 -23.48 28.92 2.56
C GLY A 199 -22.12 28.35 2.16
N ILE A 200 -22.01 27.72 0.98
CA ILE A 200 -20.74 27.20 0.47
C ILE A 200 -19.77 28.34 0.14
N ALA A 201 -20.26 29.45 -0.42
CA ALA A 201 -19.46 30.65 -0.65
C ALA A 201 -18.95 31.24 0.67
N GLU A 202 -19.82 31.34 1.70
CA GLU A 202 -19.43 31.83 3.03
C GLU A 202 -18.36 30.94 3.69
N LEU A 203 -18.48 29.62 3.55
CA LEU A 203 -17.46 28.66 4.01
C LEU A 203 -16.12 28.83 3.29
N ARG A 204 -16.17 29.12 1.98
CA ARG A 204 -14.95 29.34 1.18
C ARG A 204 -14.18 30.56 1.68
N ASP A 205 -14.88 31.63 2.02
CA ASP A 205 -14.26 32.90 2.43
C ASP A 205 -13.67 32.84 3.84
N THR A 206 -14.25 32.01 4.71
CA THR A 206 -13.82 31.87 6.11
C THR A 206 -12.72 30.81 6.31
N ARG A 207 -12.26 30.13 5.25
CA ARG A 207 -11.29 29.02 5.33
C ARG A 207 -9.94 29.35 5.99
N SER A 208 -9.54 30.61 6.03
CA SER A 208 -8.29 31.06 6.65
C SER A 208 -8.40 31.18 8.18
N ASN A 209 -9.62 31.17 8.73
CA ASN A 209 -9.91 31.28 10.16
C ASN A 209 -10.71 30.05 10.62
N ALA A 210 -10.04 29.13 11.33
CA ALA A 210 -10.64 27.87 11.76
C ALA A 210 -11.91 28.02 12.60
N ALA A 211 -11.93 29.02 13.50
CA ALA A 211 -13.06 29.24 14.39
C ALA A 211 -14.30 29.70 13.61
N GLN A 212 -14.11 30.68 12.72
CA GLN A 212 -15.18 31.21 11.88
C GLN A 212 -15.66 30.17 10.85
N PHE A 213 -14.74 29.42 10.26
CA PHE A 213 -15.07 28.30 9.38
C PHE A 213 -15.91 27.25 10.12
N THR A 214 -15.49 26.84 11.32
CA THR A 214 -16.22 25.83 12.11
C THR A 214 -17.61 26.32 12.51
N SER A 215 -17.74 27.58 12.95
CA SER A 215 -19.05 28.14 13.31
C SER A 215 -19.99 28.19 12.11
N ASN A 216 -19.48 28.56 10.94
CA ASN A 216 -20.29 28.62 9.72
C ASN A 216 -20.64 27.21 9.23
N LEU A 217 -19.73 26.26 9.37
CA LEU A 217 -19.96 24.86 9.01
C LEU A 217 -21.07 24.24 9.85
N ILE A 218 -21.11 24.53 11.16
CA ILE A 218 -22.16 24.06 12.07
C ILE A 218 -23.52 24.67 11.69
N LYS A 219 -23.56 25.95 11.29
CA LYS A 219 -24.80 26.60 10.84
C LYS A 219 -25.35 25.98 9.56
N ILE A 220 -24.48 25.66 8.61
CA ILE A 220 -24.85 25.19 7.27
C ILE A 220 -25.13 23.67 7.25
N ALA A 221 -24.39 22.91 8.04
CA ALA A 221 -24.48 21.46 8.12
C ALA A 221 -24.47 20.99 9.59
N PRO A 222 -25.55 21.27 10.35
CA PRO A 222 -25.70 20.77 11.70
C PRO A 222 -25.63 19.25 11.73
N LYS A 223 -24.93 18.67 12.72
CA LYS A 223 -24.63 17.22 12.80
C LYS A 223 -25.90 16.37 12.79
N GLU A 224 -26.99 16.89 13.34
CA GLU A 224 -28.31 16.26 13.40
C GLU A 224 -28.86 15.95 12.00
N THR A 225 -28.47 16.74 11.00
CA THR A 225 -28.92 16.57 9.60
C THR A 225 -27.95 15.75 8.75
N TRP A 226 -26.82 15.28 9.31
CA TRP A 226 -25.80 14.60 8.52
C TRP A 226 -26.28 13.28 7.95
N GLU A 227 -27.03 12.49 8.71
CA GLU A 227 -27.55 11.21 8.21
C GLU A 227 -28.58 11.41 7.09
N GLU A 228 -29.46 12.40 7.23
CA GLU A 228 -30.46 12.74 6.23
C GLU A 228 -29.78 13.28 4.96
N THR A 229 -28.87 14.23 5.11
CA THR A 229 -28.10 14.79 4.00
C THR A 229 -27.22 13.72 3.35
N ALA A 230 -26.66 12.78 4.10
CA ALA A 230 -25.86 11.68 3.54
C ALA A 230 -26.68 10.72 2.67
N ARG A 231 -28.02 10.70 2.84
CA ARG A 231 -28.97 9.93 2.04
C ARG A 231 -29.55 10.72 0.86
N SER A 232 -29.34 12.03 0.79
CA SER A 232 -29.84 12.84 -0.33
C SER A 232 -29.18 12.43 -1.66
N GLY A 233 -29.95 12.45 -2.76
CA GLY A 233 -29.46 12.09 -4.09
C GLY A 233 -28.38 13.01 -4.63
N GLU A 234 -28.36 14.28 -4.18
CA GLU A 234 -27.28 15.22 -4.44
C GLU A 234 -26.83 15.92 -3.15
N ARG A 235 -25.52 15.97 -2.95
CA ARG A 235 -24.89 16.65 -1.80
C ARG A 235 -23.46 17.06 -2.10
N ILE A 236 -22.94 17.96 -1.29
CA ILE A 236 -21.56 18.43 -1.34
C ILE A 236 -20.85 17.93 -0.09
N LEU A 237 -19.79 17.16 -0.31
CA LEU A 237 -18.91 16.65 0.74
C LEU A 237 -17.74 17.62 0.94
N PHE A 238 -17.61 18.11 2.16
CA PHE A 238 -16.42 18.83 2.61
C PHE A 238 -15.45 17.83 3.23
N ARG A 239 -14.31 17.62 2.57
CA ARG A 239 -13.26 16.70 3.03
C ARG A 239 -11.97 17.46 3.29
N LEU A 240 -11.40 17.31 4.48
CA LEU A 240 -10.08 17.81 4.81
C LEU A 240 -9.02 16.75 4.49
N SER A 241 -8.15 17.01 3.53
CA SER A 241 -7.00 16.17 3.20
C SER A 241 -5.72 16.81 3.75
N TRP A 242 -5.01 16.15 4.67
CA TRP A 242 -3.93 16.78 5.43
C TRP A 242 -2.75 15.85 5.72
N CYS A 243 -1.54 16.42 5.86
CA CYS A 243 -0.34 15.67 6.18
C CYS A 243 -0.23 15.37 7.69
N PRO A 244 -0.03 14.10 8.10
CA PRO A 244 0.13 13.73 9.50
C PRO A 244 1.38 14.31 10.19
N SER A 245 2.33 14.88 9.44
CA SER A 245 3.56 15.45 9.99
C SER A 245 3.50 16.97 10.13
N CYS A 246 3.39 17.70 9.02
CA CYS A 246 3.41 19.17 9.01
C CYS A 246 2.03 19.81 9.20
N ARG A 247 0.95 19.01 9.16
CA ARG A 247 -0.44 19.49 9.16
C ARG A 247 -0.84 20.34 7.96
N ASP A 248 0.04 20.57 6.98
CA ASP A 248 -0.39 21.18 5.71
C ASP A 248 -1.46 20.32 5.06
N GLY A 249 -2.49 20.97 4.53
CA GLY A 249 -3.61 20.27 3.94
C GLY A 249 -4.37 21.11 2.94
N GLN A 250 -5.46 20.54 2.48
CA GLN A 250 -6.38 21.17 1.56
C GLN A 250 -7.80 20.72 1.89
N LEU A 251 -8.73 21.65 1.76
CA LEU A 251 -10.15 21.40 1.80
C LEU A 251 -10.59 21.00 0.38
N ILE A 252 -11.17 19.82 0.26
CA ILE A 252 -11.66 19.27 -1.00
C ILE A 252 -13.19 19.33 -0.94
N LEU A 253 -13.77 20.03 -1.91
CA LEU A 253 -15.21 20.10 -2.12
C LEU A 253 -15.56 19.10 -3.22
N GLU A 254 -16.37 18.11 -2.89
CA GLU A 254 -16.74 17.03 -3.81
C GLU A 254 -18.26 16.98 -3.95
N LYS A 255 -18.78 17.20 -5.17
CA LYS A 255 -20.20 16.95 -5.44
C LYS A 255 -20.41 15.46 -5.57
N LEU A 256 -21.27 14.91 -4.71
CA LEU A 256 -21.68 13.52 -4.76
C LEU A 256 -23.08 13.46 -5.37
N ALA A 257 -23.24 12.66 -6.42
CA ALA A 257 -24.52 12.34 -7.02
C ALA A 257 -24.76 10.82 -6.95
N GLY A 258 -26.01 10.44 -6.67
CA GLY A 258 -26.45 9.05 -6.59
C GLY A 258 -26.72 8.55 -5.18
N LEU A 259 -27.24 7.32 -5.12
CA LEU A 259 -27.53 6.61 -3.88
C LEU A 259 -26.25 6.33 -3.07
N PRO A 260 -26.36 6.10 -1.75
CA PRO A 260 -25.20 5.91 -0.86
C PRO A 260 -24.21 4.81 -1.28
N ASP A 261 -24.64 3.85 -2.08
CA ASP A 261 -23.92 2.68 -2.59
C ASP A 261 -23.38 2.87 -4.03
N GLN A 262 -23.88 3.84 -4.79
CA GLN A 262 -23.47 4.14 -6.17
C GLN A 262 -23.02 5.59 -6.33
N LYS A 263 -22.02 5.99 -5.54
CA LYS A 263 -21.54 7.38 -5.53
C LYS A 263 -20.62 7.66 -6.72
N SER A 264 -21.04 8.55 -7.61
CA SER A 264 -20.11 9.27 -8.49
C SER A 264 -19.74 10.59 -7.81
N GLY A 265 -18.44 10.78 -7.58
CA GLY A 265 -17.90 11.98 -6.96
C GLY A 265 -17.14 12.81 -7.98
N ARG A 266 -17.51 14.09 -8.13
CA ARG A 266 -16.73 15.05 -8.91
C ARG A 266 -16.12 16.07 -7.95
N VAL A 267 -14.79 16.15 -7.94
CA VAL A 267 -14.08 17.22 -7.23
C VAL A 267 -14.44 18.54 -7.90
N LEU A 268 -15.10 19.42 -7.16
CA LEU A 268 -15.44 20.78 -7.59
C LEU A 268 -14.24 21.70 -7.40
N GLU A 269 -13.61 21.62 -6.23
CA GLU A 269 -12.58 22.57 -5.83
C GLU A 269 -11.61 21.96 -4.81
N GLN A 270 -10.36 22.42 -4.84
CA GLN A 270 -9.35 22.12 -3.83
C GLN A 270 -8.75 23.43 -3.33
N LEU A 271 -8.91 23.70 -2.03
CA LEU A 271 -8.48 24.94 -1.40
C LEU A 271 -7.36 24.64 -0.41
N PRO A 272 -6.16 25.23 -0.52
CA PRO A 272 -5.10 25.01 0.46
C PRO A 272 -5.52 25.55 1.83
N VAL A 273 -5.16 24.82 2.89
CA VAL A 273 -5.47 25.17 4.29
C VAL A 273 -4.18 25.21 5.09
N PRO A 274 -3.87 26.33 5.78
CA PRO A 274 -2.69 26.44 6.62
C PRO A 274 -2.65 25.39 7.74
N SER A 275 -1.46 24.90 8.08
CA SER A 275 -1.24 23.89 9.11
C SER A 275 -1.89 24.20 10.46
N ARG A 276 -1.90 25.46 10.89
CA ARG A 276 -2.59 25.93 12.11
C ARG A 276 -4.09 25.67 12.04
N VAL A 277 -4.73 26.08 10.94
CA VAL A 277 -6.17 25.89 10.72
C VAL A 277 -6.53 24.41 10.67
N VAL A 278 -5.71 23.58 10.01
CA VAL A 278 -5.90 22.11 10.02
C VAL A 278 -5.87 21.55 11.44
N GLY A 279 -4.94 22.01 12.28
CA GLY A 279 -4.86 21.58 13.68
C GLY A 279 -6.14 21.90 14.45
N ASP A 280 -6.63 23.12 14.32
CA ASP A 280 -7.84 23.61 14.99
C ASP A 280 -9.10 22.86 14.52
N LEU A 281 -9.24 22.63 13.21
CA LEU A 281 -10.36 21.86 12.63
C LEU A 281 -10.37 20.41 13.12
N LEU A 282 -9.20 19.77 13.25
CA LEU A 282 -9.11 18.40 13.76
C LEU A 282 -9.39 18.33 15.26
N ALA A 283 -9.09 19.39 16.01
CA ALA A 283 -9.43 19.48 17.42
C ALA A 283 -10.94 19.64 17.61
N SER A 284 -11.60 20.51 16.84
CA SER A 284 -13.05 20.72 16.91
C SER A 284 -13.83 19.45 16.54
N GLN A 285 -13.37 18.69 15.54
CA GLN A 285 -13.99 17.41 15.17
C GLN A 285 -13.94 16.34 16.27
N ARG A 286 -12.96 16.39 17.17
CA ARG A 286 -12.87 15.43 18.29
C ARG A 286 -13.71 15.85 19.50
N ALA A 287 -13.96 17.15 19.64
CA ALA A 287 -14.74 17.70 20.74
C ALA A 287 -16.25 17.56 20.50
N ALA A 288 -16.67 17.51 19.24
CA ALA A 288 -18.05 17.34 18.82
C ALA A 288 -18.38 15.87 18.59
#